data_AF-A0AAD7YZ20-F1
#
_entry.id   AF-A0AAD7YZ20-F1
#
_cell.length_a   1.000
_cell.length_b   1.000
_cell.length_c   1.000
_cell.angle_alpha   90.00
_cell.angle_beta   90.00
_cell.angle_gamma   90.00
#
_symmetry.space_group_name_H-M   'P 1'
#
loop_
_entity.id
_entity.type
_entity.pdbx_description
1 polymer ?
#
loop_
_entity_poly.entity_id
_entity_poly.type
_entity_poly.pdbx_seq_one_letter_code
_entity_poly.pdbx_strand_id
1 'polypeptide(L)'
;MSCGSTDSNIIRIGSDLITKSDTLRYLGSVLHKSGNVNENVQARIGAVWAKWREVTGVLCDRKMPPMLKGQIYKCMIRPVLLYGGDC
;
A
#
# COMPACT_ATOMS: atom_id res chain seq x y z
N MET A 1 -14.99 -28.37 -35.23
CA MET A 1 -15.61 -27.25 -34.49
C MET A 1 -14.65 -26.84 -33.38
N SER A 2 -13.76 -25.87 -33.62
CA SER A 2 -12.91 -25.32 -32.55
C SER A 2 -13.70 -24.28 -31.79
N CYS A 3 -14.16 -24.64 -30.59
CA CYS A 3 -14.68 -23.67 -29.64
C CYS A 3 -13.46 -22.92 -29.07
N GLY A 4 -13.30 -21.66 -29.48
CA GLY A 4 -12.20 -20.80 -29.08
C GLY A 4 -12.22 -20.58 -27.58
N SER A 5 -11.12 -20.95 -26.93
CA SER A 5 -10.82 -20.58 -25.55
C SER A 5 -10.20 -19.18 -25.53
N THR A 6 -10.30 -18.50 -24.38
CA THR A 6 -9.62 -17.25 -23.95
C THR A 6 -10.37 -15.92 -24.13
N ASP A 7 -11.42 -15.69 -23.32
CA ASP A 7 -12.03 -14.35 -23.16
C ASP A 7 -12.36 -14.00 -21.70
N SER A 8 -11.73 -14.68 -20.73
CA SER A 8 -11.99 -14.47 -19.30
C SER A 8 -11.31 -13.21 -18.74
N ASN A 9 -10.33 -12.65 -19.45
CA ASN A 9 -9.42 -11.62 -18.93
C ASN A 9 -9.63 -10.21 -19.52
N ILE A 10 -10.67 -10.00 -20.33
CA ILE A 10 -10.99 -8.71 -20.97
C ILE A 10 -12.35 -8.21 -20.46
N ILE A 11 -12.43 -6.92 -20.12
CA ILE A 11 -13.66 -6.21 -19.76
C ILE A 11 -13.95 -5.20 -20.87
N ARG A 12 -15.22 -5.12 -21.30
CA ARG A 12 -15.66 -4.16 -22.30
C ARG A 12 -16.41 -3.01 -21.62
N ILE A 13 -15.93 -1.78 -21.78
CA ILE A 13 -16.56 -0.56 -21.27
C ILE A 13 -16.86 0.34 -22.46
N GLY A 14 -18.13 0.39 -22.87
CA GLY A 14 -18.52 1.09 -24.11
C GLY A 14 -17.86 0.44 -25.35
N SER A 15 -17.08 1.24 -26.09
CA SER A 15 -16.26 0.80 -27.23
C SER A 15 -14.90 0.21 -26.84
N ASP A 16 -14.48 0.37 -25.59
CA ASP A 16 -13.11 0.10 -25.18
C ASP A 16 -12.95 -1.29 -24.57
N LEU A 17 -11.84 -1.94 -24.88
CA LEU A 17 -11.43 -3.24 -24.34
C LEU A 17 -10.30 -3.03 -23.33
N ILE A 18 -10.52 -3.43 -22.08
CA ILE A 18 -9.57 -3.25 -20.98
C ILE A 18 -9.19 -4.62 -20.43
N THR A 19 -7.90 -4.86 -20.24
CA THR A 19 -7.40 -6.07 -19.57
C THR A 19 -7.70 -6.02 -18.08
N LYS A 20 -8.23 -7.11 -17.53
CA LYS A 20 -8.43 -7.25 -16.08
C LYS A 20 -7.09 -7.15 -15.36
N SER A 21 -7.02 -6.27 -14.37
CA SER A 21 -5.91 -6.24 -13.43
C SER A 21 -6.19 -7.20 -12.28
N ASP A 22 -5.14 -7.88 -11.83
CA ASP A 22 -5.18 -8.72 -10.64
C ASP A 22 -5.14 -7.89 -9.35
N THR A 23 -4.78 -6.61 -9.46
CA THR A 23 -4.66 -5.67 -8.34
C THR A 23 -5.46 -4.41 -8.58
N LEU A 24 -6.05 -3.88 -7.52
CA LEU A 24 -6.77 -2.61 -7.51
C LEU A 24 -6.34 -1.80 -6.30
N ARG A 25 -6.05 -0.52 -6.51
CA ARG A 25 -5.75 0.40 -5.41
C ARG A 25 -7.04 1.10 -4.98
N TYR A 26 -7.38 0.97 -3.71
CA TYR A 26 -8.56 1.61 -3.13
C TYR A 26 -8.18 2.25 -1.80
N LEU A 27 -8.40 3.57 -1.69
CA LEU A 27 -8.13 4.36 -0.48
C LEU A 27 -6.73 4.08 0.11
N GLY A 28 -5.70 4.09 -0.73
CA GLY A 28 -4.31 3.83 -0.32
C GLY A 28 -3.96 2.35 -0.02
N SER A 29 -4.92 1.43 -0.12
CA SER A 29 -4.68 -0.01 0.05
C SER A 29 -4.70 -0.76 -1.29
N VAL A 30 -3.89 -1.80 -1.40
CA VAL A 30 -3.85 -2.68 -2.59
C VAL A 30 -4.73 -3.89 -2.33
N LEU A 31 -5.66 -4.17 -3.25
CA LEU A 31 -6.56 -5.31 -3.20
C LEU A 31 -6.21 -6.26 -4.33
N HIS A 32 -5.81 -7.49 -3.99
CA HIS A 32 -5.53 -8.53 -4.98
C HIS A 32 -6.80 -9.36 -5.23
N LYS A 33 -7.03 -9.79 -6.49
CA LYS A 33 -8.22 -10.54 -6.92
C LYS A 33 -8.48 -11.82 -6.13
N SER A 34 -7.41 -12.46 -5.64
CA SER A 34 -7.50 -13.70 -4.86
C SER A 34 -7.74 -13.48 -3.36
N GLY A 35 -7.85 -12.22 -2.92
CA GLY A 35 -7.88 -11.86 -1.51
C GLY A 35 -6.51 -11.89 -0.83
N ASN A 36 -5.42 -12.12 -1.58
CA ASN A 36 -4.07 -12.07 -1.03
C ASN A 36 -3.74 -10.65 -0.52
N VAL A 37 -3.29 -10.56 0.73
CA VAL A 37 -2.93 -9.29 1.38
C VAL A 37 -1.43 -8.99 1.31
N ASN A 38 -0.61 -9.92 0.80
CA ASN A 38 0.85 -9.77 0.83
C ASN A 38 1.31 -8.50 0.11
N GLU A 39 0.79 -8.21 -1.07
CA GLU A 39 1.15 -7.00 -1.82
C GLU A 39 0.81 -5.71 -1.06
N ASN A 40 -0.35 -5.68 -0.41
CA ASN A 40 -0.76 -4.57 0.45
C ASN A 40 0.18 -4.40 1.66
N VAL A 41 0.55 -5.52 2.29
CA VAL A 41 1.48 -5.53 3.43
C VAL A 41 2.86 -5.04 3.01
N GLN A 42 3.38 -5.52 1.87
CA GLN A 42 4.67 -5.06 1.33
C GLN A 42 4.64 -3.57 0.99
N ALA A 43 3.56 -3.09 0.35
CA ALA A 43 3.40 -1.67 0.05
C ALA A 43 3.41 -0.81 1.34
N ARG A 44 2.68 -1.24 2.37
CA ARG A 44 2.63 -0.54 3.67
C ARG A 44 3.97 -0.56 4.40
N ILE A 45 4.69 -1.68 4.38
CA ILE A 45 6.04 -1.77 4.96
C ILE A 45 6.98 -0.80 4.22
N GLY A 46 6.90 -0.74 2.89
CA GLY A 46 7.66 0.24 2.10
C GLY A 46 7.33 1.68 2.48
N ALA A 47 6.05 2.01 2.63
CA ALA A 47 5.59 3.33 3.06
C ALA A 47 6.08 3.69 4.47
N VAL A 48 6.00 2.76 5.42
CA VAL A 48 6.52 2.92 6.78
C VAL A 48 8.03 3.15 6.77
N TRP A 49 8.78 2.42 5.95
CA TRP A 49 10.22 2.62 5.81
C TRP A 49 10.57 3.99 5.23
N ALA A 50 9.81 4.48 4.25
CA ALA A 50 9.97 5.83 3.73
C ALA A 50 9.72 6.88 4.84
N LYS A 51 8.61 6.76 5.56
CA LYS A 51 8.28 7.68 6.66
C LYS A 51 9.32 7.62 7.78
N TRP A 52 9.79 6.44 8.13
CA TRP A 52 10.84 6.25 9.13
C TRP A 52 12.11 7.01 8.73
N ARG A 53 12.56 6.91 7.47
CA ARG A 53 13.75 7.62 6.98
C ARG A 53 13.63 9.14 7.12
N GLU A 54 12.46 9.71 6.90
CA GLU A 54 12.21 11.16 7.08
C GLU A 54 12.42 11.61 8.53
N VAL A 55 11.95 10.81 9.50
CA VAL A 55 11.99 11.19 10.93
C VAL A 55 13.20 10.63 11.67
N THR A 56 14.01 9.79 11.02
CA THR A 56 15.15 9.10 11.65
C THR A 56 16.14 10.11 12.25
N GLY A 57 16.44 11.22 11.57
CA GLY A 57 17.34 12.24 12.11
C GLY A 57 16.88 12.81 13.45
N VAL A 58 15.58 13.05 13.59
CA VAL A 58 14.95 13.54 14.83
C VAL A 58 14.90 12.43 15.88
N LEU A 59 14.53 11.21 15.50
CA LEU A 59 14.45 10.06 16.41
C LEU A 59 15.83 9.60 16.92
N CYS A 60 16.88 9.74 16.13
CA CYS A 60 18.25 9.41 16.49
C CYS A 60 18.93 10.51 17.33
N ASP A 61 18.33 11.70 17.43
CA ASP A 61 18.87 12.74 18.31
C ASP A 61 18.81 12.29 19.77
N ARG A 62 19.97 12.29 20.43
CA ARG A 62 20.13 11.94 21.83
C ARG A 62 19.53 13.00 22.76
N LYS A 63 19.43 14.26 22.31
CA LYS A 63 18.83 15.37 23.07
C LYS A 63 17.30 15.31 23.08
N MET A 64 16.70 14.55 22.18
CA MET A 64 15.26 14.45 22.08
C MET A 64 14.66 13.63 23.24
N PRO A 65 13.67 14.19 23.97
CA PRO A 65 12.95 13.49 25.01
C PRO A 65 12.29 12.18 24.51
N PRO A 66 12.36 11.08 25.28
CA PRO A 66 11.70 9.81 24.92
C PRO A 66 10.21 9.93 24.66
N MET A 67 9.52 10.82 25.39
CA MET A 67 8.09 11.07 25.21
C MET A 67 7.77 11.58 23.79
N LEU A 68 8.60 12.48 23.26
CA LEU A 68 8.41 13.00 21.90
C LEU A 68 8.72 11.94 20.83
N LYS A 69 9.72 11.08 21.05
CA LYS A 69 9.97 9.91 20.18
C LYS A 69 8.76 8.98 20.13
N GLY A 70 8.14 8.74 21.28
CA GLY A 70 6.90 7.98 21.39
C GLY A 70 5.73 8.62 20.64
N GLN A 71 5.62 9.96 20.66
CA GLN A 71 4.59 10.69 19.88
C GLN A 71 4.83 10.57 18.38
N ILE A 72 6.06 10.72 17.90
CA ILE A 72 6.38 10.54 16.46
C ILE A 72 5.98 9.13 16.01
N TYR A 73 6.31 8.11 16.80
CA TYR A 73 5.89 6.75 16.48
C TYR A 73 4.36 6.62 16.39
N LYS A 74 3.63 7.12 17.40
CA LYS A 74 2.16 7.02 17.46
C LYS A 74 1.46 7.82 16.35
N CYS A 75 1.98 8.99 15.99
CA CYS A 75 1.33 9.94 15.08
C CYS A 75 1.77 9.82 13.63
N MET A 76 3.01 9.38 13.35
CA MET A 76 3.55 9.34 11.99
C MET A 76 3.76 7.91 11.48
N ILE A 77 4.26 7.01 12.33
CA ILE A 77 4.63 5.65 11.91
C ILE A 77 3.44 4.69 12.00
N ARG A 78 2.76 4.67 13.15
CA ARG A 78 1.65 3.75 13.42
C ARG A 78 0.46 3.91 12.45
N PRO A 79 0.03 5.13 12.05
CA PRO A 79 -1.10 5.27 11.13
C PRO A 79 -0.80 4.72 9.72
N VAL A 80 0.42 4.94 9.21
CA VAL A 80 0.86 4.42 7.91
C VAL A 80 0.87 2.89 7.92
N LEU A 81 1.32 2.29 9.02
CA LEU A 81 1.31 0.84 9.19
C LEU A 81 -0.12 0.26 9.27
N LEU A 82 -0.99 0.86 10.09
CA LEU A 82 -2.31 0.31 10.41
C LEU A 82 -3.37 0.56 9.34
N TYR A 83 -3.43 1.78 8.80
CA TYR A 83 -4.52 2.18 7.92
C TYR A 83 -4.08 2.27 6.46
N GLY A 84 -2.77 2.38 6.20
CA GLY A 84 -2.28 2.76 4.88
C GLY A 84 -2.52 4.26 4.69
N GLY A 85 -1.44 5.02 4.64
CA GLY A 85 -1.48 6.45 4.31
C GLY A 85 -0.70 6.67 3.03
N ASP A 86 -1.17 7.59 2.19
CA ASP A 86 -0.39 8.06 1.06
C ASP A 86 0.92 8.66 1.60
N CYS A 87 2.06 8.19 1.07
CA CYS A 87 3.36 8.82 1.28
C CYS A 87 3.44 10.12 0.49
#